data_AF-A0A9X0DCY7-F1
#
_entry.id   AF-A0A9X0DCY7-F1
#
_cell.length_a   1.000
_cell.length_b   1.000
_cell.length_c   1.000
_cell.angle_alpha   90.00
_cell.angle_beta   90.00
_cell.angle_gamma   90.00
#
_symmetry.space_group_name_H-M   'P 1'
#
loop_
_entity.id
_entity.type
_entity.pdbx_description
1 polymer ?
#
loop_
_entity_poly.entity_id
_entity_poly.type
_entity_poly.pdbx_seq_one_letter_code
_entity_poly.pdbx_strand_id
1 'polypeptide(L)'
;MATIETRSDNRHNNSEELEQEERRSISSVEDVQNVEPSNVVTSDGGSVSVKGAKLICPTGAVDDPVTIKLKLEEPYSYCGLIVHNGLENDVIFGAPIINCQPNGQMFKKHVTLTVALDNEIKKSIGALLVLHGTPTNDGKIFWEDITHNSQFDLEKEELQVEINQFSLIAVLLRLTWVQAKEIVTRFNLVSFKYTLSVLFKSNHQHSPFDELALVFMSQDSYQEPLYREHEDSALMQLKRDGFEELGSKVEQESGYIYNEENLTVSIQLGEDYKLVNNQQERVVTVESPVWWSTGHVIRVSLQSSSADAKILCGRVAVHGQHGHVLEDYFSQSDLCGYVRRLLGVEKVICNLTPVAQKLGLHEETLNQVVACWQSEAKQLEIILLRWRESQGNTEDPDMLRNAFEGLEPEGINYGDNIKTMYVDKGSIYESEGSTQQRLFISS
;
A
#
# COMPACT_ATOMS: atom_id res chain seq x y z
N MET A 1 4.94 9.20 -52.60
CA MET A 1 4.11 8.50 -53.62
C MET A 1 4.71 7.12 -53.85
N ALA A 2 3.89 6.09 -53.66
CA ALA A 2 4.06 4.64 -53.92
C ALA A 2 3.73 3.82 -52.65
N THR A 3 2.44 3.55 -52.39
CA THR A 3 1.63 2.35 -52.73
C THR A 3 1.67 1.31 -51.60
N ILE A 4 0.55 1.22 -50.89
CA ILE A 4 0.18 0.19 -49.93
C ILE A 4 -0.45 -0.96 -50.72
N GLU A 5 0.08 -2.18 -50.61
CA GLU A 5 -0.63 -3.40 -50.98
C GLU A 5 -0.91 -4.22 -49.71
N THR A 6 -2.19 -4.35 -49.41
CA THR A 6 -2.78 -5.20 -48.39
C THR A 6 -2.73 -6.66 -48.81
N ARG A 7 -2.27 -7.55 -47.92
CA ARG A 7 -2.45 -8.99 -48.03
C ARG A 7 -3.14 -9.52 -46.77
N SER A 8 -4.47 -9.58 -46.84
CA SER A 8 -5.31 -10.39 -45.95
C SER A 8 -5.23 -11.86 -46.38
N ASP A 9 -5.66 -12.74 -45.46
CA ASP A 9 -6.02 -14.15 -45.67
C ASP A 9 -4.87 -15.17 -45.60
N ASN A 10 -4.58 -15.61 -44.37
CA ASN A 10 -4.19 -16.99 -44.02
C ASN A 10 -4.06 -17.19 -42.50
N ARG A 11 -5.14 -16.96 -41.73
CA ARG A 11 -5.17 -17.28 -40.28
C ARG A 11 -6.36 -18.13 -39.82
N HIS A 12 -7.23 -18.57 -40.72
CA HIS A 12 -8.42 -19.34 -40.33
C HIS A 12 -8.34 -20.85 -40.61
N ASN A 13 -7.38 -21.35 -41.38
CA ASN A 13 -7.31 -22.78 -41.70
C ASN A 13 -6.37 -23.60 -40.79
N ASN A 14 -5.54 -22.95 -39.96
CA ASN A 14 -4.64 -23.67 -39.04
C ASN A 14 -5.27 -23.95 -37.67
N SER A 15 -6.42 -23.34 -37.34
CA SER A 15 -7.07 -23.56 -36.04
C SER A 15 -7.99 -24.79 -36.04
N GLU A 16 -8.57 -25.15 -37.19
CA GLU A 16 -9.48 -26.31 -37.28
C GLU A 16 -8.74 -27.66 -37.40
N GLU A 17 -7.52 -27.69 -37.95
CA GLU A 17 -6.68 -28.91 -37.96
C GLU A 17 -6.08 -29.22 -36.59
N LEU A 18 -5.70 -28.21 -35.80
CA LEU A 18 -5.24 -28.38 -34.42
C LEU A 18 -6.38 -28.85 -33.50
N GLU A 19 -7.60 -28.33 -33.66
CA GLU A 19 -8.76 -28.77 -32.87
C GLU A 19 -9.25 -30.20 -33.25
N GLN A 20 -8.98 -30.68 -34.47
CA GLN A 20 -9.33 -32.04 -34.87
C GLN A 20 -8.30 -33.11 -34.44
N GLU A 21 -7.02 -32.74 -34.29
CA GLU A 21 -6.01 -33.61 -33.67
C GLU A 21 -6.15 -33.66 -32.13
N GLU A 22 -6.57 -32.56 -31.50
CA GLU A 22 -6.88 -32.53 -30.07
C GLU A 22 -8.13 -33.36 -29.74
N ARG A 23 -9.15 -33.38 -30.62
CA ARG A 23 -10.37 -34.19 -30.44
C ARG A 23 -10.19 -35.67 -30.78
N ARG A 24 -9.21 -36.06 -31.60
CA ARG A 24 -8.91 -37.48 -31.87
C ARG A 24 -8.05 -38.14 -30.79
N SER A 25 -7.40 -37.34 -29.95
CA SER A 25 -6.61 -37.83 -28.80
C SER A 25 -7.47 -38.09 -27.54
N ILE A 26 -8.76 -37.76 -27.58
CA ILE A 26 -9.73 -37.93 -26.45
C ILE A 26 -10.55 -39.23 -26.58
N SER A 27 -10.26 -40.09 -27.57
CA SER A 27 -11.01 -41.33 -27.82
C SER A 27 -10.16 -42.59 -27.52
N SER A 28 -9.68 -42.74 -26.29
CA SER A 28 -9.35 -44.04 -25.66
C SER A 28 -8.76 -43.85 -24.27
N VAL A 29 -9.55 -43.28 -23.36
CA VAL A 29 -9.35 -43.53 -21.93
C VAL A 29 -10.46 -44.48 -21.54
N GLU A 30 -10.12 -45.77 -21.56
CA GLU A 30 -10.93 -46.78 -20.88
C GLU A 30 -11.19 -46.34 -19.45
N ASP A 31 -12.43 -46.52 -18.99
CA ASP A 31 -12.90 -46.31 -17.63
C ASP A 31 -12.00 -47.02 -16.60
N VAL A 32 -10.91 -46.36 -16.17
CA VAL A 32 -10.23 -46.70 -14.93
C VAL A 32 -11.03 -46.01 -13.83
N GLN A 33 -11.86 -46.79 -13.14
CA GLN A 33 -12.45 -46.36 -11.88
C GLN A 33 -11.38 -45.68 -11.02
N ASN A 34 -11.59 -44.40 -10.74
CA ASN A 34 -10.73 -43.59 -9.89
C ASN A 34 -10.90 -44.07 -8.44
N VAL A 35 -10.32 -45.23 -8.12
CA VAL A 35 -10.29 -45.79 -6.77
C VAL A 35 -9.31 -44.94 -5.98
N GLU A 36 -9.83 -44.08 -5.10
CA GLU A 36 -8.99 -43.35 -4.15
C GLU A 36 -8.11 -44.33 -3.38
N PRO A 37 -6.76 -44.18 -3.41
CA PRO A 37 -5.85 -45.12 -2.78
C PRO A 37 -6.08 -45.08 -1.27
N SER A 38 -6.61 -46.19 -0.77
CA SER A 38 -6.98 -46.35 0.63
C SER A 38 -6.58 -47.73 1.12
N ASN A 39 -6.19 -47.81 2.39
CA ASN A 39 -5.90 -49.09 3.03
C ASN A 39 -6.29 -49.04 4.50
N VAL A 40 -6.59 -50.20 5.08
CA VAL A 40 -6.82 -50.32 6.52
C VAL A 40 -5.49 -50.61 7.19
N VAL A 41 -5.09 -49.74 8.11
CA VAL A 41 -3.92 -49.92 8.97
C VAL A 41 -4.39 -50.43 10.32
N THR A 42 -3.71 -51.44 10.86
CA THR A 42 -4.03 -52.05 12.15
C THR A 42 -2.88 -51.84 13.14
N SER A 43 -3.02 -52.39 14.34
CA SER A 43 -1.94 -52.43 15.34
C SER A 43 -0.65 -53.08 14.84
N ASP A 44 -0.70 -53.93 13.82
CA ASP A 44 0.48 -54.56 13.23
C ASP A 44 1.30 -53.58 12.36
N GLY A 45 0.73 -52.42 12.06
CA GLY A 45 1.25 -51.43 11.11
C GLY A 45 0.59 -51.55 9.75
N GLY A 46 1.16 -50.87 8.76
CA GLY A 46 0.65 -50.91 7.39
C GLY A 46 1.26 -49.83 6.50
N SER A 47 0.89 -49.83 5.23
CA SER A 47 1.30 -48.77 4.30
C SER A 47 0.21 -48.43 3.31
N VAL A 48 0.16 -47.16 2.92
CA VAL A 48 -0.68 -46.64 1.84
C VAL A 48 0.23 -45.95 0.84
N SER A 49 0.05 -46.23 -0.45
CA SER A 49 0.86 -45.63 -1.51
C SER A 49 -0.03 -45.09 -2.61
N VAL A 50 0.35 -43.92 -3.13
CA VAL A 50 -0.17 -43.31 -4.35
C VAL A 50 1.03 -42.91 -5.20
N LYS A 51 0.88 -42.75 -6.52
CA LYS A 51 1.99 -42.29 -7.37
C LYS A 51 2.46 -40.92 -6.88
N GLY A 52 3.69 -40.85 -6.35
CA GLY A 52 4.30 -39.63 -5.83
C GLY A 52 4.26 -39.48 -4.30
N ALA A 53 3.54 -40.33 -3.57
CA ALA A 53 3.58 -40.32 -2.09
C ALA A 53 3.35 -41.71 -1.48
N LYS A 54 4.01 -41.99 -0.37
CA LYS A 54 3.87 -43.24 0.39
C LYS A 54 3.85 -42.97 1.88
N LEU A 55 2.86 -43.50 2.57
CA LEU A 55 2.78 -43.47 4.01
C LEU A 55 3.08 -44.85 4.59
N ILE A 56 3.94 -44.90 5.60
CA ILE A 56 4.31 -46.11 6.34
C ILE A 56 3.96 -45.91 7.82
N CYS A 57 3.08 -46.76 8.32
CA CYS A 57 2.69 -46.82 9.72
C CYS A 57 3.43 -47.99 10.40
N PRO A 58 4.29 -47.72 11.41
CA PRO A 58 4.96 -48.79 12.14
C PRO A 58 3.97 -49.57 13.02
N THR A 59 4.39 -50.76 13.46
CA THR A 59 3.65 -51.57 14.43
C THR A 59 3.40 -50.77 15.72
N GLY A 60 2.13 -50.73 16.13
CA GLY A 60 1.62 -49.99 17.29
C GLY A 60 1.40 -48.49 17.04
N ALA A 61 1.35 -48.03 15.79
CA ALA A 61 0.98 -46.64 15.48
C ALA A 61 -0.50 -46.33 15.82
N VAL A 62 -1.37 -47.32 15.70
CA VAL A 62 -2.81 -47.26 16.04
C VAL A 62 -3.18 -48.46 16.92
N ASP A 63 -4.23 -48.32 17.74
CA ASP A 63 -4.80 -49.43 18.50
C ASP A 63 -5.89 -50.14 17.69
N ASP A 64 -6.86 -49.35 17.22
CA ASP A 64 -7.98 -49.82 16.43
C ASP A 64 -7.69 -49.68 14.94
N PRO A 65 -8.27 -50.54 14.07
CA PRO A 65 -8.13 -50.41 12.63
C PRO A 65 -8.62 -49.05 12.11
N VAL A 66 -7.78 -48.37 11.33
CA VAL A 66 -8.09 -47.08 10.70
C VAL A 66 -8.00 -47.21 9.19
N THR A 67 -9.06 -46.80 8.48
CA THR A 67 -9.02 -46.67 7.02
C THR A 67 -8.33 -45.36 6.65
N ILE A 68 -7.12 -45.47 6.13
CA ILE A 68 -6.29 -44.35 5.72
C ILE A 68 -6.49 -44.09 4.23
N LYS A 69 -6.64 -42.83 3.84
CA LYS A 69 -6.61 -42.40 2.44
C LYS A 69 -5.53 -41.34 2.22
N LEU A 70 -4.83 -41.42 1.09
CA LEU A 70 -3.91 -40.38 0.64
C LEU A 70 -4.50 -39.69 -0.59
N LYS A 71 -4.64 -38.37 -0.53
CA LYS A 71 -4.99 -37.55 -1.70
C LYS A 71 -3.85 -36.60 -2.03
N LEU A 72 -3.54 -36.49 -3.31
CA LEU A 72 -2.63 -35.48 -3.83
C LEU A 72 -3.48 -34.36 -4.42
N GLU A 73 -3.39 -33.19 -3.82
CA GLU A 73 -4.12 -32.01 -4.22
C GLU A 73 -3.21 -31.10 -5.04
N GLU A 74 -3.77 -30.58 -6.14
CA GLU A 74 -3.03 -29.72 -7.06
C GLU A 74 -2.66 -28.40 -6.39
N PRO A 75 -1.40 -27.95 -6.46
CA PRO A 75 -0.97 -26.68 -5.87
C PRO A 75 -1.81 -25.47 -6.27
N TYR A 76 -2.38 -25.48 -7.48
CA TYR A 76 -3.22 -24.41 -7.99
C TYR A 76 -4.42 -24.09 -7.09
N SER A 77 -5.03 -25.08 -6.42
CA SER A 77 -6.14 -24.82 -5.49
C SER A 77 -5.73 -24.05 -4.24
N TYR A 78 -4.41 -23.86 -4.03
CA TYR A 78 -3.82 -23.17 -2.89
C TYR A 78 -3.01 -21.93 -3.29
N CYS A 79 -2.93 -21.59 -4.58
CA CYS A 79 -2.23 -20.37 -5.02
C CYS A 79 -2.80 -19.09 -4.41
N GLY A 80 -4.12 -19.05 -4.14
CA GLY A 80 -4.75 -17.93 -3.42
C GLY A 80 -4.12 -17.69 -2.05
N LEU A 81 -3.71 -18.75 -1.34
CA LEU A 81 -3.05 -18.66 -0.03
C LEU A 81 -1.62 -18.09 -0.14
N ILE A 82 -0.95 -18.20 -1.28
CA ILE A 82 0.34 -17.50 -1.51
C ILE A 82 0.08 -16.02 -1.79
N VAL A 83 -0.81 -15.72 -2.74
CA VAL A 83 -1.06 -14.34 -3.19
C VAL A 83 -1.71 -13.50 -2.10
N HIS A 84 -2.74 -14.01 -1.41
CA HIS A 84 -3.45 -13.28 -0.35
C HIS A 84 -2.58 -13.04 0.89
N ASN A 85 -1.43 -13.70 1.01
CA ASN A 85 -0.50 -13.52 2.12
C ASN A 85 0.78 -12.79 1.70
N GLY A 86 0.85 -12.28 0.47
CA GLY A 86 1.99 -11.52 -0.04
C GLY A 86 3.27 -12.34 -0.20
N LEU A 87 3.13 -13.63 -0.53
CA LEU A 87 4.22 -14.60 -0.60
C LEU A 87 4.62 -14.97 -2.04
N GLU A 88 4.06 -14.29 -3.06
CA GLU A 88 4.22 -14.62 -4.47
C GLU A 88 5.66 -14.57 -4.98
N ASN A 89 6.50 -13.76 -4.34
CA ASN A 89 7.93 -13.66 -4.65
C ASN A 89 8.81 -14.50 -3.71
N ASP A 90 8.24 -15.00 -2.60
CA ASP A 90 8.98 -15.64 -1.52
C ASP A 90 8.98 -17.16 -1.61
N VAL A 91 7.90 -17.77 -2.11
CA VAL A 91 7.74 -19.22 -2.16
C VAL A 91 6.99 -19.72 -3.38
N ILE A 92 7.27 -20.97 -3.76
CA ILE A 92 6.45 -21.76 -4.68
C ILE A 92 6.23 -23.16 -4.12
N PHE A 93 5.19 -23.86 -4.58
CA PHE A 93 5.00 -25.27 -4.23
C PHE A 93 6.03 -26.14 -4.93
N GLY A 94 6.75 -26.95 -4.14
CA GLY A 94 7.73 -27.92 -4.64
C GLY A 94 7.16 -29.33 -4.85
N ALA A 95 5.96 -29.59 -4.35
CA ALA A 95 5.24 -30.84 -4.57
C ALA A 95 3.73 -30.61 -4.48
N PRO A 96 2.90 -31.55 -4.96
CA PRO A 96 1.48 -31.56 -4.63
C PRO A 96 1.25 -31.54 -3.11
N ILE A 97 0.14 -30.97 -2.68
CA ILE A 97 -0.23 -30.96 -1.26
C ILE A 97 -0.80 -32.33 -0.92
N ILE A 98 -0.26 -32.94 0.12
CA ILE A 98 -0.67 -34.28 0.53
C ILE A 98 -1.72 -34.16 1.63
N ASN A 99 -2.93 -34.63 1.34
CA ASN A 99 -4.02 -34.68 2.30
C ASN A 99 -4.18 -36.12 2.82
N CYS A 100 -3.77 -36.34 4.08
CA CYS A 100 -3.91 -37.62 4.78
C CYS A 100 -5.26 -37.68 5.51
N GLN A 101 -6.13 -38.60 5.14
CA GLN A 101 -7.45 -38.74 5.75
C GLN A 101 -7.59 -40.02 6.60
N PRO A 102 -8.37 -39.99 7.70
CA PRO A 102 -9.16 -38.85 8.18
C PRO A 102 -8.31 -37.77 8.89
N ASN A 103 -8.61 -36.50 8.61
CA ASN A 103 -7.90 -35.36 9.21
C ASN A 103 -8.05 -35.38 10.73
N GLY A 104 -6.97 -35.09 11.45
CA GLY A 104 -6.93 -35.11 12.91
C GLY A 104 -6.71 -36.49 13.54
N GLN A 105 -6.53 -37.56 12.75
CA GLN A 105 -6.15 -38.87 13.29
C GLN A 105 -4.78 -38.77 13.97
N MET A 106 -4.75 -39.02 15.28
CA MET A 106 -3.52 -39.07 16.08
C MET A 106 -2.88 -40.46 16.01
N PHE A 107 -1.55 -40.53 15.99
CA PHE A 107 -0.79 -41.77 16.09
C PHE A 107 -0.04 -41.85 17.41
N LYS A 108 0.04 -43.06 17.97
CA LYS A 108 0.86 -43.34 19.16
C LYS A 108 2.36 -43.33 18.86
N LYS A 109 2.73 -43.53 17.60
CA LYS A 109 4.10 -43.49 17.08
C LYS A 109 4.12 -42.66 15.81
N HIS A 110 5.23 -41.98 15.56
CA HIS A 110 5.41 -41.25 14.30
C HIS A 110 5.25 -42.21 13.12
N VAL A 111 4.54 -41.73 12.10
CA VAL A 111 4.39 -42.40 10.82
C VAL A 111 5.27 -41.67 9.80
N THR A 112 5.83 -42.42 8.86
CA THR A 112 6.74 -41.86 7.85
C THR A 112 5.98 -41.60 6.57
N LEU A 113 5.93 -40.34 6.15
CA LEU A 113 5.42 -39.93 4.85
C LEU A 113 6.59 -39.67 3.91
N THR A 114 6.64 -40.39 2.80
CA THR A 114 7.59 -40.19 1.71
C THR A 114 6.91 -39.46 0.57
N VAL A 115 7.54 -38.41 0.04
CA VAL A 115 7.04 -37.55 -1.02
C VAL A 115 8.08 -37.50 -2.14
N ALA A 116 7.67 -37.80 -3.36
CA ALA A 116 8.53 -37.60 -4.52
C ALA A 116 8.64 -36.10 -4.82
N LEU A 117 9.86 -35.62 -5.01
CA LEU A 117 10.15 -34.23 -5.38
C LEU A 117 10.37 -34.11 -6.89
N ASP A 118 10.05 -32.95 -7.45
CA ASP A 118 10.39 -32.66 -8.84
C ASP A 118 11.91 -32.52 -9.03
N ASN A 119 12.40 -32.96 -10.18
CA ASN A 119 13.82 -32.95 -10.55
C ASN A 119 14.43 -31.54 -10.56
N GLU A 120 13.63 -30.51 -10.81
CA GLU A 120 14.11 -29.11 -10.80
C GLU A 120 14.48 -28.61 -9.39
N ILE A 121 13.95 -29.25 -8.34
CA ILE A 121 14.09 -28.83 -6.94
C ILE A 121 15.41 -29.33 -6.31
N LYS A 122 16.06 -30.31 -6.94
CA LYS A 122 17.32 -30.93 -6.48
C LYS A 122 18.42 -29.95 -6.12
N LYS A 123 18.48 -28.79 -6.79
CA LYS A 123 19.57 -27.80 -6.59
C LYS A 123 19.37 -26.90 -5.37
N SER A 124 18.21 -26.97 -4.72
CA SER A 124 17.77 -25.97 -3.75
C SER A 124 17.25 -26.57 -2.44
N ILE A 125 17.75 -27.74 -2.01
CA ILE A 125 17.27 -28.42 -0.80
C ILE A 125 17.41 -27.55 0.46
N GLY A 126 18.47 -26.74 0.58
CA GLY A 126 18.62 -25.78 1.67
C GLY A 126 17.52 -24.71 1.72
N ALA A 127 16.77 -24.55 0.64
CA ALA A 127 15.66 -23.63 0.52
C ALA A 127 14.29 -24.29 0.70
N LEU A 128 14.22 -25.61 0.92
CA LEU A 128 12.94 -26.30 1.14
C LEU A 128 12.36 -25.98 2.53
N LEU A 129 11.04 -25.85 2.57
CA LEU A 129 10.23 -25.60 3.74
C LEU A 129 9.07 -26.61 3.73
N VAL A 130 8.94 -27.39 4.79
CA VAL A 130 7.89 -28.41 4.92
C VAL A 130 6.90 -27.95 5.96
N LEU A 131 5.63 -27.82 5.57
CA LEU A 131 4.57 -27.33 6.43
C LEU A 131 3.54 -28.41 6.75
N HIS A 132 3.10 -28.43 8.00
CA HIS A 132 1.98 -29.23 8.49
C HIS A 132 0.74 -28.35 8.65
N GLY A 133 -0.29 -28.62 7.86
CA GLY A 133 -1.52 -27.83 7.81
C GLY A 133 -2.68 -28.52 8.52
N THR A 134 -3.11 -28.00 9.66
CA THR A 134 -4.25 -28.53 10.43
C THR A 134 -5.51 -27.69 10.19
N PRO A 135 -6.59 -28.27 9.64
CA PRO A 135 -7.87 -27.56 9.53
C PRO A 135 -8.42 -27.21 10.91
N THR A 136 -8.84 -25.97 11.06
CA THR A 136 -9.48 -25.44 12.26
C THR A 136 -11.01 -25.49 12.12
N ASN A 137 -11.73 -25.25 13.23
CA ASN A 137 -13.19 -25.37 13.26
C ASN A 137 -13.92 -24.37 12.33
N ASP A 138 -13.27 -23.27 11.94
CA ASP A 138 -13.82 -22.26 11.03
C ASP A 138 -13.49 -22.54 9.55
N GLY A 139 -12.84 -23.67 9.27
CA GLY A 139 -12.43 -24.09 7.92
C GLY A 139 -11.10 -23.55 7.44
N LYS A 140 -10.42 -22.68 8.21
CA LYS A 140 -9.05 -22.23 7.89
C LYS A 140 -8.02 -23.32 8.20
N ILE A 141 -6.88 -23.27 7.52
CA ILE A 141 -5.76 -24.18 7.78
C ILE A 141 -4.71 -23.43 8.58
N PHE A 142 -4.34 -23.96 9.74
CA PHE A 142 -3.19 -23.49 10.50
C PHE A 142 -1.95 -24.27 10.08
N TRP A 143 -0.91 -23.56 9.65
CA TRP A 143 0.34 -24.11 9.15
C TRP A 143 1.46 -24.04 10.19
N GLU A 144 2.19 -25.14 10.37
CA GLU A 144 3.35 -25.24 11.25
C GLU A 144 4.60 -25.68 10.47
N ASP A 145 5.76 -25.11 10.80
CA ASP A 145 7.05 -25.52 10.22
C ASP A 145 7.54 -26.85 10.83
N ILE A 146 7.52 -27.91 10.02
CA ILE A 146 8.01 -29.24 10.38
C ILE A 146 9.24 -29.64 9.56
N THR A 147 9.96 -28.67 8.98
CA THR A 147 11.17 -28.92 8.18
C THR A 147 12.24 -29.69 8.96
N HIS A 148 12.32 -29.48 10.28
CA HIS A 148 13.24 -30.19 11.17
C HIS A 148 12.91 -31.68 11.36
N ASN A 149 11.65 -32.08 11.10
CA ASN A 149 11.19 -33.48 11.15
C ASN A 149 11.31 -34.17 9.78
N SER A 150 12.05 -33.55 8.86
CA SER A 150 12.15 -33.97 7.47
C SER A 150 13.57 -34.37 7.11
N GLN A 151 13.70 -35.46 6.36
CA GLN A 151 14.96 -35.95 5.80
C GLN A 151 14.86 -36.02 4.28
N PHE A 152 15.87 -35.48 3.60
CA PHE A 152 15.93 -35.47 2.14
C PHE A 152 16.85 -36.59 1.64
N ASP A 153 16.29 -37.54 0.88
CA ASP A 153 17.05 -38.54 0.13
C ASP A 153 17.29 -38.02 -1.30
N LEU A 154 18.49 -37.48 -1.48
CA LEU A 154 18.97 -36.90 -2.74
C LEU A 154 19.10 -37.91 -3.88
N GLU A 155 19.40 -39.17 -3.56
CA GLU A 155 19.60 -40.22 -4.56
C GLU A 155 18.26 -40.72 -5.09
N LYS A 156 17.25 -40.78 -4.21
CA LYS A 156 15.90 -41.23 -4.55
C LYS A 156 14.94 -40.11 -4.95
N GLU A 157 15.34 -38.86 -4.79
CA GLU A 157 14.50 -37.69 -5.05
C GLU A 157 13.27 -37.67 -4.13
N GLU A 158 13.47 -38.12 -2.90
CA GLU A 158 12.39 -38.35 -1.94
C GLU A 158 12.60 -37.48 -0.69
N LEU A 159 11.54 -36.81 -0.28
CA LEU A 159 11.42 -36.19 1.03
C LEU A 159 10.74 -37.18 1.97
N GLN A 160 11.35 -37.48 3.11
CA GLN A 160 10.74 -38.25 4.20
C GLN A 160 10.38 -37.31 5.33
N VAL A 161 9.14 -37.36 5.79
CA VAL A 161 8.61 -36.52 6.86
C VAL A 161 8.04 -37.41 7.94
N GLU A 162 8.45 -37.20 9.18
CA GLU A 162 7.82 -37.83 10.33
C GLU A 162 6.63 -37.00 10.80
N ILE A 163 5.44 -37.62 10.82
CA ILE A 163 4.22 -36.98 11.29
C ILE A 163 3.58 -37.84 12.39
N ASN A 164 2.96 -37.20 13.38
CA ASN A 164 2.27 -37.86 14.49
C ASN A 164 0.75 -37.68 14.43
N GLN A 165 0.26 -36.91 13.44
CA GLN A 165 -1.15 -36.69 13.20
C GLN A 165 -1.43 -36.48 11.72
N PHE A 166 -2.60 -36.91 11.26
CA PHE A 166 -3.08 -36.70 9.90
C PHE A 166 -3.60 -35.30 9.66
N SER A 167 -3.19 -34.74 8.54
CA SER A 167 -3.46 -33.38 8.14
C SER A 167 -3.03 -33.17 6.67
N LEU A 168 -2.93 -31.91 6.27
CA LEU A 168 -2.28 -31.49 5.03
C LEU A 168 -0.77 -31.39 5.23
N ILE A 169 0.02 -31.83 4.26
CA ILE A 169 1.47 -31.61 4.19
C ILE A 169 1.77 -30.83 2.91
N ALA A 170 2.42 -29.68 3.05
CA ALA A 170 2.87 -28.86 1.93
C ALA A 170 4.39 -28.81 1.88
N VAL A 171 4.95 -28.98 0.69
CA VAL A 171 6.38 -28.80 0.44
C VAL A 171 6.55 -27.55 -0.39
N LEU A 172 7.28 -26.58 0.14
CA LEU A 172 7.54 -25.29 -0.47
C LEU A 172 9.01 -25.13 -0.78
N LEU A 173 9.31 -24.42 -1.86
CA LEU A 173 10.63 -23.92 -2.19
C LEU A 173 10.69 -22.42 -1.90
N ARG A 174 11.63 -22.01 -1.05
CA ARG A 174 11.90 -20.60 -0.78
C ARG A 174 12.72 -20.00 -1.92
N LEU A 175 12.26 -18.86 -2.43
CA LEU A 175 12.90 -18.10 -3.49
C LEU A 175 13.74 -16.93 -2.95
N THR A 176 13.45 -16.50 -1.73
CA THR A 176 14.12 -15.38 -1.06
C THR A 176 14.81 -15.83 0.23
N TRP A 177 15.56 -14.92 0.84
CA TRP A 177 16.28 -15.14 2.11
C TRP A 177 15.39 -14.89 3.34
N VAL A 178 14.08 -14.73 3.14
CA VAL A 178 13.10 -14.55 4.21
C VAL A 178 13.14 -15.75 5.15
N GLN A 179 13.07 -15.49 6.45
CA GLN A 179 13.15 -16.55 7.46
C GLN A 179 11.91 -17.45 7.37
N ALA A 180 12.09 -18.77 7.51
CA ALA A 180 10.97 -19.72 7.44
C ALA A 180 9.85 -19.39 8.44
N LYS A 181 10.22 -18.97 9.65
CA LYS A 181 9.26 -18.52 10.68
C LYS A 181 8.37 -17.37 10.19
N GLU A 182 8.94 -16.42 9.44
CA GLU A 182 8.18 -15.29 8.91
C GLU A 182 7.21 -15.75 7.83
N ILE A 183 7.65 -16.62 6.91
CA ILE A 183 6.80 -17.23 5.89
C ILE A 183 5.62 -17.97 6.52
N VAL A 184 5.89 -18.81 7.53
CA VAL A 184 4.85 -19.58 8.26
C VAL A 184 3.89 -18.65 8.98
N THR A 185 4.39 -17.56 9.56
CA THR A 185 3.55 -16.55 10.20
C THR A 185 2.60 -15.92 9.17
N ARG A 186 3.12 -15.51 8.01
CA ARG A 186 2.31 -14.92 6.94
C ARG A 186 1.27 -15.89 6.37
N PHE A 187 1.56 -17.19 6.29
CA PHE A 187 0.56 -18.20 5.89
C PHE A 187 -0.64 -18.32 6.84
N ASN A 188 -0.46 -17.95 8.11
CA ASN A 188 -1.48 -18.06 9.15
C ASN A 188 -2.25 -16.76 9.40
N LEU A 189 -1.70 -15.62 9.00
CA LEU A 189 -2.29 -14.31 9.26
C LEU A 189 -3.04 -13.79 8.03
N VAL A 190 -4.18 -13.12 8.27
CA VAL A 190 -4.90 -12.43 7.20
C VAL A 190 -4.14 -11.16 6.85
N SER A 191 -3.64 -11.07 5.62
CA SER A 191 -2.99 -9.87 5.10
C SER A 191 -3.99 -8.93 4.42
N PHE A 192 -3.72 -7.64 4.44
CA PHE A 192 -4.48 -6.64 3.70
C PHE A 192 -3.66 -5.36 3.50
N LYS A 193 -4.14 -4.48 2.62
CA LYS A 193 -3.60 -3.13 2.43
C LYS A 193 -4.47 -2.10 3.14
N TYR A 194 -3.89 -0.96 3.46
CA TYR A 194 -4.59 0.13 4.14
C TYR A 194 -4.34 1.48 3.46
N THR A 195 -5.23 2.42 3.72
CA THR A 195 -5.06 3.84 3.43
C THR A 195 -4.76 4.58 4.72
N LEU A 196 -3.76 5.47 4.66
CA LEU A 196 -3.42 6.43 5.71
C LEU A 196 -4.00 7.80 5.33
N SER A 197 -4.82 8.38 6.19
CA SER A 197 -5.25 9.78 6.09
C SER A 197 -4.67 10.57 7.24
N VAL A 198 -4.09 11.73 6.95
CA VAL A 198 -3.57 12.66 7.95
C VAL A 198 -4.55 13.83 8.09
N LEU A 199 -4.99 14.12 9.32
CA LEU A 199 -5.91 15.21 9.61
C LEU A 199 -5.35 16.13 10.69
N PHE A 200 -5.71 17.40 10.59
CA PHE A 200 -5.28 18.45 11.50
C PHE A 200 -6.46 19.21 12.08
N LYS A 201 -6.35 19.59 13.35
CA LYS A 201 -7.28 20.50 14.00
C LYS A 201 -6.50 21.57 14.75
N SER A 202 -6.76 22.84 14.40
CA SER A 202 -6.23 23.94 15.20
C SER A 202 -7.17 24.26 16.36
N ASN A 203 -6.60 24.32 17.56
CA ASN A 203 -7.34 24.58 18.79
C ASN A 203 -7.10 26.03 19.21
N HIS A 204 -7.73 26.98 18.53
CA HIS A 204 -7.54 28.41 18.80
C HIS A 204 -8.20 28.93 20.11
N GLN A 205 -9.10 28.17 20.74
CA GLN A 205 -9.92 28.68 21.87
C GLN A 205 -10.12 27.72 23.06
N HIS A 206 -9.84 26.43 22.93
CA HIS A 206 -10.25 25.41 23.93
C HIS A 206 -9.13 24.52 24.47
N SER A 207 -7.94 24.56 23.87
CA SER A 207 -6.78 23.76 24.28
C SER A 207 -5.50 24.53 23.93
N PRO A 208 -4.43 24.44 24.74
CA PRO A 208 -3.14 25.05 24.41
C PRO A 208 -2.39 24.34 23.27
N PHE A 209 -2.89 23.19 22.80
CA PHE A 209 -2.25 22.36 21.78
C PHE A 209 -3.16 22.13 20.60
N ASP A 210 -2.61 22.31 19.39
CA ASP A 210 -3.21 21.84 18.16
C ASP A 210 -3.12 20.30 18.10
N GLU A 211 -3.87 19.65 17.22
CA GLU A 211 -3.93 18.19 17.16
C GLU A 211 -3.70 17.67 15.75
N LEU A 212 -2.94 16.58 15.67
CA LEU A 212 -2.76 15.76 14.46
C LEU A 212 -3.38 14.39 14.70
N ALA A 213 -4.17 13.92 13.74
CA ALA A 213 -4.73 12.59 13.73
C ALA A 213 -4.24 11.82 12.50
N LEU A 214 -3.79 10.59 12.72
CA LEU A 214 -3.50 9.61 11.67
C LEU A 214 -4.63 8.59 11.69
N VAL A 215 -5.27 8.37 10.55
CA VAL A 215 -6.38 7.42 10.40
C VAL A 215 -5.93 6.30 9.47
N PHE A 216 -5.99 5.08 9.98
CA PHE A 216 -5.70 3.85 9.25
C PHE A 216 -7.01 3.14 8.94
N MET A 217 -7.29 2.90 7.66
CA MET A 217 -8.46 2.14 7.21
C MET A 217 -8.03 1.12 6.19
N SER A 218 -8.70 -0.03 6.13
CA SER A 218 -8.51 -0.96 5.01
C SER A 218 -8.70 -0.22 3.68
N GLN A 219 -7.85 -0.52 2.70
CA GLN A 219 -7.97 0.07 1.37
C GLN A 219 -9.32 -0.27 0.74
N ASP A 220 -9.82 -1.48 0.98
CA ASP A 220 -11.13 -1.93 0.49
C ASP A 220 -12.26 -1.10 1.11
N SER A 221 -12.25 -0.91 2.43
CA SER A 221 -13.26 -0.11 3.14
C SER A 221 -13.16 1.38 2.80
N TYR A 222 -11.96 1.89 2.53
CA TYR A 222 -11.74 3.28 2.17
C TYR A 222 -12.26 3.60 0.76
N GLN A 223 -12.14 2.65 -0.18
CA GLN A 223 -12.66 2.81 -1.53
C GLN A 223 -14.18 2.79 -1.60
N GLU A 224 -14.84 2.14 -0.63
CA GLU A 224 -16.29 2.06 -0.58
C GLU A 224 -16.92 3.25 0.17
N PRO A 225 -17.64 4.16 -0.53
CA PRO A 225 -18.19 5.38 0.09
C PRO A 225 -19.13 5.09 1.25
N LEU A 226 -19.87 3.96 1.19
CA LEU A 226 -20.77 3.51 2.25
C LEU A 226 -20.06 3.35 3.60
N TYR A 227 -18.79 2.91 3.59
CA TYR A 227 -17.99 2.73 4.80
C TYR A 227 -17.19 3.97 5.12
N ARG A 228 -16.52 4.57 4.11
CA ARG A 228 -15.70 5.78 4.31
C ARG A 228 -16.50 6.95 4.89
N GLU A 229 -17.70 7.19 4.36
CA GLU A 229 -18.57 8.30 4.75
C GLU A 229 -19.62 7.90 5.81
N HIS A 230 -19.52 6.69 6.35
CA HIS A 230 -20.39 6.23 7.44
C HIS A 230 -20.21 7.08 8.69
N GLU A 231 -21.28 7.26 9.47
CA GLU A 231 -21.24 8.08 10.70
C GLU A 231 -20.26 7.53 11.75
N ASP A 232 -20.11 6.21 11.78
CA ASP A 232 -19.21 5.49 12.69
C ASP A 232 -17.78 5.39 12.18
N SER A 233 -17.51 5.85 10.95
CA SER A 233 -16.15 5.93 10.42
C SER A 233 -15.33 6.92 11.23
N ALA A 234 -14.14 6.50 11.66
CA ALA A 234 -13.17 7.33 12.35
C ALA A 234 -12.87 8.63 11.59
N LEU A 235 -12.84 8.55 10.25
CA LEU A 235 -12.63 9.71 9.39
C LEU A 235 -13.78 10.72 9.54
N MET A 236 -15.03 10.25 9.52
CA MET A 236 -16.20 11.11 9.65
C MET A 236 -16.37 11.66 11.06
N GLN A 237 -16.05 10.87 12.09
CA GLN A 237 -16.03 11.33 13.48
C GLN A 237 -15.01 12.46 13.66
N LEU A 238 -13.80 12.32 13.13
CA LEU A 238 -12.78 13.38 13.18
C LEU A 238 -13.21 14.63 12.42
N LYS A 239 -13.81 14.49 11.23
CA LYS A 239 -14.33 15.64 10.48
C LYS A 239 -15.43 16.38 11.26
N ARG A 240 -16.33 15.65 11.95
CA ARG A 240 -17.33 16.24 12.85
C ARG A 240 -16.71 16.93 14.07
N ASP A 241 -15.60 16.40 14.58
CA ASP A 241 -14.81 17.01 15.64
C ASP A 241 -14.04 18.27 15.19
N GLY A 242 -14.14 18.66 13.91
CA GLY A 242 -13.50 19.85 13.34
C GLY A 242 -12.09 19.62 12.80
N PHE A 243 -11.71 18.37 12.53
CA PHE A 243 -10.46 18.07 11.84
C PHE A 243 -10.62 18.26 10.32
N GLU A 244 -9.59 18.82 9.71
CA GLU A 244 -9.44 18.98 8.27
C GLU A 244 -8.41 17.98 7.74
N GLU A 245 -8.74 17.32 6.64
CA GLU A 245 -7.85 16.36 5.99
C GLU A 245 -6.75 17.10 5.21
N LEU A 246 -5.50 16.70 5.43
CA LEU A 246 -4.32 17.30 4.81
C LEU A 246 -4.06 16.68 3.42
N GLY A 247 -3.38 17.43 2.56
CA GLY A 247 -2.82 16.87 1.34
C GLY A 247 -1.75 15.84 1.71
N SER A 248 -1.75 14.71 1.01
CA SER A 248 -0.83 13.58 1.24
C SER A 248 -0.22 13.13 -0.10
N LYS A 249 1.04 12.72 -0.04
CA LYS A 249 1.82 12.21 -1.17
C LYS A 249 2.67 11.05 -0.68
N VAL A 250 2.23 9.85 -1.03
CA VAL A 250 2.96 8.60 -0.80
C VAL A 250 4.21 8.56 -1.69
N GLU A 251 5.39 8.52 -1.07
CA GLU A 251 6.66 8.38 -1.79
C GLU A 251 7.07 6.91 -1.93
N GLN A 252 6.77 6.10 -0.91
CA GLN A 252 7.09 4.68 -0.89
C GLN A 252 5.95 3.91 -0.24
N GLU A 253 5.54 2.82 -0.89
CA GLU A 253 4.62 1.83 -0.33
C GLU A 253 5.05 0.45 -0.82
N SER A 254 5.28 -0.48 0.11
CA SER A 254 5.61 -1.86 -0.23
C SER A 254 5.19 -2.82 0.87
N GLY A 255 4.75 -4.01 0.46
CA GLY A 255 4.34 -5.07 1.37
C GLY A 255 2.85 -5.03 1.71
N TYR A 256 2.48 -5.88 2.66
CA TYR A 256 1.15 -5.99 3.24
C TYR A 256 1.30 -5.92 4.76
N ILE A 257 0.22 -5.54 5.45
CA ILE A 257 0.14 -5.68 6.90
C ILE A 257 -0.70 -6.89 7.25
N TYR A 258 -0.43 -7.45 8.42
CA TYR A 258 -1.09 -8.66 8.90
C TYR A 258 -1.90 -8.37 10.17
N ASN A 259 -3.01 -9.08 10.39
CA ASN A 259 -3.72 -8.98 11.66
C ASN A 259 -2.78 -9.35 12.83
N GLU A 260 -2.89 -8.66 13.97
CA GLU A 260 -2.06 -8.81 15.18
C GLU A 260 -0.59 -8.42 15.02
N GLU A 261 -0.19 -7.87 13.86
CA GLU A 261 1.16 -7.32 13.68
C GLU A 261 1.35 -6.00 14.42
N ASN A 262 2.55 -5.77 14.93
CA ASN A 262 2.96 -4.46 15.42
C ASN A 262 3.53 -3.60 14.29
N LEU A 263 2.98 -2.41 14.13
CA LEU A 263 3.47 -1.36 13.25
C LEU A 263 4.17 -0.29 14.08
N THR A 264 5.37 0.10 13.65
CA THR A 264 6.08 1.26 14.19
C THR A 264 5.76 2.46 13.31
N VAL A 265 5.05 3.43 13.88
CA VAL A 265 4.64 4.68 13.22
C VAL A 265 5.52 5.81 13.74
N SER A 266 6.30 6.42 12.85
CA SER A 266 7.11 7.59 13.16
C SER A 266 6.59 8.84 12.46
N ILE A 267 6.61 9.96 13.19
CA ILE A 267 6.10 11.26 12.73
C ILE A 267 7.24 12.28 12.83
N GLN A 268 7.62 12.85 11.69
CA GLN A 268 8.57 13.93 11.58
C GLN A 268 7.84 15.18 11.08
N LEU A 269 7.92 16.29 11.81
CA LEU A 269 7.25 17.54 11.46
C LEU A 269 8.24 18.56 10.88
N GLY A 270 7.74 19.48 10.06
CA GLY A 270 8.46 20.68 9.63
C GLY A 270 8.67 21.69 10.77
N GLU A 271 9.27 22.84 10.46
CA GLU A 271 9.80 23.77 11.47
C GLU A 271 8.74 24.42 12.38
N ASP A 272 7.50 24.53 11.91
CA ASP A 272 6.43 25.28 12.59
C ASP A 272 5.76 24.53 13.74
N TYR A 273 5.92 23.21 13.80
CA TYR A 273 5.23 22.38 14.78
C TYR A 273 6.18 21.37 15.40
N LYS A 274 5.99 21.12 16.70
CA LYS A 274 6.69 20.07 17.43
C LYS A 274 5.69 19.15 18.13
N LEU A 275 6.01 17.86 18.18
CA LEU A 275 5.24 16.90 18.95
C LEU A 275 5.43 17.16 20.44
N VAL A 276 4.32 17.23 21.18
CA VAL A 276 4.35 17.32 22.64
C VAL A 276 4.89 16.01 23.22
N ASN A 277 5.74 16.10 24.26
CA ASN A 277 6.32 14.95 24.96
C ASN A 277 7.19 14.00 24.10
N ASN A 278 7.78 14.47 22.99
CA ASN A 278 8.63 13.67 22.11
C ASN A 278 7.97 12.35 21.63
N GLN A 279 6.66 12.37 21.36
CA GLN A 279 5.93 11.21 20.84
C GLN A 279 6.20 10.98 19.33
N GLN A 280 7.47 11.03 18.93
CA GLN A 280 7.92 10.86 17.55
C GLN A 280 7.64 9.47 17.01
N GLU A 281 7.61 8.45 17.88
CA GLU A 281 7.42 7.07 17.49
C GLU A 281 6.32 6.44 18.36
N ARG A 282 5.46 5.64 17.73
CA ARG A 282 4.44 4.85 18.40
C ARG A 282 4.34 3.47 17.80
N VAL A 283 4.06 2.48 18.64
CA VAL A 283 3.74 1.12 18.21
C VAL A 283 2.23 0.94 18.23
N VAL A 284 1.67 0.42 17.14
CA VAL A 284 0.25 0.09 16.99
C VAL A 284 0.13 -1.38 16.61
N THR A 285 -0.74 -2.11 17.31
CA THR A 285 -1.10 -3.47 16.91
C THR A 285 -2.25 -3.42 15.90
N VAL A 286 -2.11 -4.13 14.79
CA VAL A 286 -3.13 -4.20 13.74
C VAL A 286 -4.32 -5.02 14.24
N GLU A 287 -5.48 -4.38 14.30
CA GLU A 287 -6.76 -5.02 14.61
C GLU A 287 -7.61 -5.01 13.35
N SER A 288 -7.50 -6.05 12.53
CA SER A 288 -8.17 -6.08 11.22
C SER A 288 -9.67 -5.82 11.27
N PRO A 289 -10.45 -6.30 12.28
CA PRO A 289 -11.88 -5.98 12.36
C PRO A 289 -12.16 -4.49 12.52
N VAL A 290 -11.30 -3.76 13.25
CA VAL A 290 -11.42 -2.32 13.45
C VAL A 290 -11.07 -1.59 12.16
N TRP A 291 -9.98 -1.95 11.51
CA TRP A 291 -9.49 -1.28 10.30
C TRP A 291 -10.44 -1.46 9.11
N TRP A 292 -11.14 -2.60 9.05
CA TRP A 292 -12.15 -2.89 8.02
C TRP A 292 -13.52 -2.27 8.31
N SER A 293 -13.80 -1.86 9.55
CA SER A 293 -15.11 -1.33 9.94
C SER A 293 -15.09 0.18 10.16
N THR A 294 -14.44 0.62 11.23
CA THR A 294 -14.47 2.01 11.70
C THR A 294 -13.17 2.75 11.42
N GLY A 295 -12.04 2.04 11.31
CA GLY A 295 -10.71 2.62 11.17
C GLY A 295 -10.03 2.84 12.53
N HIS A 296 -8.71 2.77 12.53
CA HIS A 296 -7.88 3.01 13.70
C HIS A 296 -7.32 4.43 13.70
N VAL A 297 -7.27 5.09 14.86
CA VAL A 297 -6.83 6.48 14.99
C VAL A 297 -5.67 6.61 15.96
N ILE A 298 -4.60 7.26 15.51
CA ILE A 298 -3.55 7.78 16.39
C ILE A 298 -3.74 9.29 16.49
N ARG A 299 -3.95 9.81 17.70
CA ARG A 299 -3.97 11.26 17.97
C ARG A 299 -2.70 11.69 18.70
N VAL A 300 -2.09 12.77 18.24
CA VAL A 300 -0.94 13.41 18.89
C VAL A 300 -1.18 14.91 19.03
N SER A 301 -0.69 15.46 20.15
CA SER A 301 -0.77 16.89 20.42
C SER A 301 0.45 17.60 19.85
N LEU A 302 0.21 18.77 19.27
CA LEU A 302 1.21 19.61 18.63
C LEU A 302 1.38 20.91 19.41
N GLN A 303 2.63 21.32 19.57
CA GLN A 303 2.99 22.65 20.00
C GLN A 303 3.44 23.46 18.80
N SER A 304 2.75 24.55 18.53
CA SER A 304 3.11 25.44 17.44
C SER A 304 4.27 26.37 17.82
N SER A 305 5.04 26.78 16.82
CA SER A 305 6.09 27.79 16.95
C SER A 305 5.50 29.15 17.36
N SER A 306 6.36 30.09 17.78
CA SER A 306 5.95 31.47 18.05
C SER A 306 5.85 32.34 16.79
N ALA A 307 6.03 31.76 15.59
CA ALA A 307 5.97 32.51 14.34
C ALA A 307 4.54 32.97 14.02
N ASP A 308 4.40 34.15 13.40
CA ASP A 308 3.10 34.70 13.01
C ASP A 308 2.48 33.93 11.83
N ALA A 309 3.32 33.41 10.93
CA ALA A 309 2.91 32.56 9.83
C ALA A 309 3.34 31.11 10.11
N LYS A 310 2.34 30.21 10.13
CA LYS A 310 2.52 28.78 10.40
C LYS A 310 1.88 27.96 9.30
N ILE A 311 2.50 26.84 8.98
CA ILE A 311 1.95 25.80 8.14
C ILE A 311 2.32 24.43 8.70
N LEU A 312 1.35 23.53 8.74
CA LEU A 312 1.62 22.17 9.16
C LEU A 312 2.05 21.33 7.96
N CYS A 313 3.23 20.73 8.07
CA CYS A 313 3.75 19.71 7.16
C CYS A 313 4.63 18.72 7.91
N GLY A 314 4.89 17.61 7.24
CA GLY A 314 5.77 16.58 7.77
C GLY A 314 5.78 15.31 6.93
N ARG A 315 6.37 14.28 7.53
CA ARG A 315 6.43 12.93 7.00
C ARG A 315 5.95 11.95 8.06
N VAL A 316 5.12 11.00 7.65
CA VAL A 316 4.80 9.80 8.41
C VAL A 316 5.53 8.63 7.77
N ALA A 317 6.25 7.85 8.56
CA ALA A 317 6.78 6.57 8.13
C ALA A 317 6.19 5.44 8.97
N VAL A 318 5.79 4.35 8.32
CA VAL A 318 5.20 3.18 8.96
C VAL A 318 6.02 1.95 8.58
N HIS A 319 6.49 1.23 9.58
CA HIS A 319 7.27 0.00 9.43
C HIS A 319 6.55 -1.15 10.12
N GLY A 320 6.21 -2.19 9.36
CA GLY A 320 5.65 -3.42 9.91
C GLY A 320 6.73 -4.38 10.40
N GLN A 321 6.42 -5.13 11.46
CA GLN A 321 7.27 -6.21 11.96
C GLN A 321 7.57 -7.29 10.91
N HIS A 322 6.76 -7.40 9.86
CA HIS A 322 6.91 -8.36 8.76
C HIS A 322 7.35 -7.72 7.44
N GLY A 323 7.99 -6.55 7.49
CA GLY A 323 8.63 -5.93 6.33
C GLY A 323 7.77 -4.97 5.53
N HIS A 324 6.55 -4.64 5.99
CA HIS A 324 5.76 -3.54 5.43
C HIS A 324 6.48 -2.20 5.60
N VAL A 325 6.47 -1.37 4.55
CA VAL A 325 7.03 -0.02 4.59
C VAL A 325 6.09 0.95 3.88
N LEU A 326 5.78 2.07 4.54
CA LEU A 326 5.10 3.23 3.97
C LEU A 326 5.86 4.51 4.36
N GLU A 327 6.13 5.39 3.39
CA GLU A 327 6.52 6.78 3.64
C GLU A 327 5.54 7.73 2.94
N ASP A 328 4.93 8.62 3.72
CA ASP A 328 3.94 9.58 3.25
C ASP A 328 4.27 10.99 3.73
N TYR A 329 4.32 11.95 2.80
CA TYR A 329 4.51 13.36 3.08
C TYR A 329 3.17 14.05 3.10
N PHE A 330 2.92 14.84 4.14
CA PHE A 330 1.68 15.59 4.28
C PHE A 330 1.93 17.08 4.43
N SER A 331 0.98 17.88 3.94
CA SER A 331 0.97 19.34 4.12
C SER A 331 -0.44 19.92 4.12
N GLN A 332 -0.60 21.06 4.77
CA GLN A 332 -1.82 21.86 4.63
C GLN A 332 -1.97 22.42 3.21
N SER A 333 -3.18 22.32 2.67
CA SER A 333 -3.49 22.70 1.29
C SER A 333 -3.57 24.22 1.06
N ASP A 334 -3.80 25.03 2.11
CA ASP A 334 -3.92 26.49 1.99
C ASP A 334 -2.56 27.21 1.95
N LEU A 335 -1.79 26.93 0.89
CA LEU A 335 -0.50 27.58 0.63
C LEU A 335 -0.65 29.08 0.36
N CYS A 336 -1.74 29.49 -0.30
CA CYS A 336 -2.03 30.90 -0.57
C CYS A 336 -2.23 31.68 0.74
N GLY A 337 -3.05 31.20 1.66
CA GLY A 337 -3.24 31.83 2.96
C GLY A 337 -1.96 31.85 3.79
N TYR A 338 -1.15 30.78 3.72
CA TYR A 338 0.16 30.77 4.37
C TYR A 338 1.11 31.85 3.83
N VAL A 339 1.23 32.01 2.51
CA VAL A 339 2.05 33.09 1.93
C VAL A 339 1.51 34.47 2.29
N ARG A 340 0.19 34.66 2.34
CA ARG A 340 -0.39 35.93 2.80
C ARG A 340 0.07 36.30 4.21
N ARG A 341 0.13 35.31 5.12
CA ARG A 341 0.65 35.51 6.48
C ARG A 341 2.13 35.85 6.46
N LEU A 342 2.93 35.11 5.69
CA LEU A 342 4.37 35.37 5.55
C LEU A 342 4.65 36.79 5.04
N LEU A 343 3.88 37.26 4.06
CA LEU A 343 4.00 38.59 3.48
C LEU A 343 3.32 39.69 4.33
N GLY A 344 2.58 39.32 5.38
CA GLY A 344 1.85 40.27 6.23
C GLY A 344 0.66 40.97 5.56
N VAL A 345 0.03 40.35 4.55
CA VAL A 345 -1.01 40.97 3.70
C VAL A 345 -2.45 40.47 3.95
N GLU A 346 -2.70 39.70 5.01
CA GLU A 346 -4.03 39.10 5.29
C GLU A 346 -5.23 40.06 5.32
N LYS A 347 -5.00 41.38 5.36
CA LYS A 347 -6.04 42.42 5.47
C LYS A 347 -5.90 43.55 4.45
N VAL A 348 -5.02 43.42 3.44
CA VAL A 348 -4.73 44.49 2.49
C VAL A 348 -4.66 43.92 1.07
N ILE A 349 -5.34 44.58 0.12
CA ILE A 349 -5.15 44.27 -1.30
C ILE A 349 -3.80 44.85 -1.71
N CYS A 350 -2.86 43.97 -2.03
CA CYS A 350 -1.50 44.33 -2.42
C CYS A 350 -1.21 43.95 -3.87
N ASN A 351 -0.32 44.70 -4.50
CA ASN A 351 0.30 44.30 -5.76
C ASN A 351 1.45 43.34 -5.46
N LEU A 352 1.36 42.10 -5.98
CA LEU A 352 2.37 41.06 -5.80
C LEU A 352 3.37 40.99 -6.98
N THR A 353 3.29 41.90 -7.95
CA THR A 353 4.28 41.99 -9.04
C THR A 353 5.73 42.10 -8.53
N PRO A 354 6.05 42.92 -7.50
CA PRO A 354 7.42 42.99 -6.96
C PRO A 354 7.89 41.68 -6.34
N VAL A 355 6.97 40.92 -5.73
CA VAL A 355 7.25 39.58 -5.18
C VAL A 355 7.60 38.63 -6.32
N ALA A 356 6.80 38.61 -7.40
CA ALA A 356 7.06 37.79 -8.58
C ALA A 356 8.41 38.11 -9.25
N GLN A 357 8.79 39.40 -9.30
CA GLN A 357 10.08 39.85 -9.83
C GLN A 357 11.26 39.40 -8.96
N LYS A 358 11.15 39.55 -7.63
CA LYS A 358 12.21 39.14 -6.69
C LYS A 358 12.41 37.62 -6.68
N LEU A 359 11.36 36.85 -6.92
CA LEU A 359 11.43 35.40 -7.10
C LEU A 359 12.07 34.96 -8.44
N GLY A 360 12.38 35.91 -9.33
CA GLY A 360 13.03 35.62 -10.61
C GLY A 360 12.15 34.87 -11.62
N LEU A 361 10.83 34.99 -11.51
CA LEU A 361 9.89 34.33 -12.43
C LEU A 361 10.02 34.88 -13.86
N HIS A 362 9.77 34.04 -14.86
CA HIS A 362 9.90 34.39 -16.28
C HIS A 362 8.98 35.56 -16.69
N GLU A 363 9.38 36.32 -17.71
CA GLU A 363 8.66 37.50 -18.21
C GLU A 363 7.20 37.20 -18.61
N GLU A 364 6.93 36.03 -19.18
CA GLU A 364 5.57 35.59 -19.49
C GLU A 364 4.70 35.44 -18.23
N THR A 365 5.27 34.94 -17.14
CA THR A 365 4.59 34.84 -15.84
C THR A 365 4.35 36.23 -15.25
N LEU A 366 5.32 37.12 -15.32
CA LEU A 366 5.16 38.51 -14.87
C LEU A 366 4.01 39.20 -15.62
N ASN A 367 3.90 39.00 -16.93
CA ASN A 367 2.80 39.53 -17.73
C ASN A 367 1.43 38.95 -17.30
N GLN A 368 1.37 37.66 -16.94
CA GLN A 368 0.15 37.03 -16.41
C GLN A 368 -0.25 37.59 -15.03
N VAL A 369 0.73 37.82 -14.14
CA VAL A 369 0.52 38.45 -12.83
C VAL A 369 0.01 39.88 -13.00
N VAL A 370 0.63 40.67 -13.87
CA VAL A 370 0.20 42.06 -14.17
C VAL A 370 -1.20 42.09 -14.79
N ALA A 371 -1.55 41.14 -15.66
CA ALA A 371 -2.88 41.07 -16.27
C ALA A 371 -4.01 40.87 -15.24
N CYS A 372 -3.71 40.30 -14.08
CA CYS A 372 -4.65 40.11 -12.98
C CYS A 372 -4.41 41.05 -11.79
N TRP A 373 -3.85 42.25 -12.03
CA TRP A 373 -3.51 43.25 -11.00
C TRP A 373 -4.64 43.58 -10.00
N GLN A 374 -5.90 43.42 -10.39
CA GLN A 374 -7.08 43.69 -9.56
C GLN A 374 -7.39 42.59 -8.53
N SER A 375 -6.73 41.44 -8.61
CA SER A 375 -6.97 40.29 -7.74
C SER A 375 -5.65 39.76 -7.18
N GLU A 376 -5.35 40.15 -5.94
CA GLU A 376 -4.22 39.64 -5.17
C GLU A 376 -4.25 38.11 -5.07
N ALA A 377 -5.43 37.51 -4.86
CA ALA A 377 -5.60 36.06 -4.86
C ALA A 377 -5.16 35.40 -6.18
N LYS A 378 -5.58 35.93 -7.33
CA LYS A 378 -5.18 35.38 -8.63
C LYS A 378 -3.71 35.60 -8.93
N GLN A 379 -3.15 36.75 -8.52
CA GLN A 379 -1.71 36.99 -8.63
C GLN A 379 -0.94 35.95 -7.83
N LEU A 380 -1.35 35.70 -6.59
CA LEU A 380 -0.68 34.75 -5.70
C LEU A 380 -0.79 33.31 -6.22
N GLU A 381 -1.96 32.91 -6.72
CA GLU A 381 -2.16 31.60 -7.37
C GLU A 381 -1.19 31.41 -8.55
N ILE A 382 -1.08 32.41 -9.43
CA ILE A 382 -0.17 32.35 -10.59
C ILE A 382 1.30 32.31 -10.12
N ILE A 383 1.68 33.16 -9.16
CA ILE A 383 3.04 33.21 -8.61
C ILE A 383 3.41 31.84 -8.02
N LEU A 384 2.54 31.27 -7.18
CA LEU A 384 2.78 29.98 -6.53
C LEU A 384 2.85 28.82 -7.51
N LEU A 385 1.94 28.79 -8.49
CA LEU A 385 1.95 27.78 -9.54
C LEU A 385 3.26 27.81 -10.33
N ARG A 386 3.66 28.99 -10.79
CA ARG A 386 4.85 29.15 -11.65
C ARG A 386 6.16 28.99 -10.90
N TRP A 387 6.22 29.47 -9.65
CA TRP A 387 7.35 29.20 -8.77
C TRP A 387 7.52 27.70 -8.56
N ARG A 388 6.43 26.98 -8.26
CA ARG A 388 6.47 25.52 -8.10
C ARG A 388 6.96 24.80 -9.36
N GLU A 389 6.47 25.18 -10.54
CA GLU A 389 6.94 24.62 -11.82
C GLU A 389 8.45 24.82 -12.00
N SER A 390 8.97 26.00 -11.65
CA SER A 390 10.41 26.33 -11.73
C SER A 390 11.30 25.53 -10.77
N GLN A 391 10.74 25.06 -9.65
CA GLN A 391 11.45 24.29 -8.63
C GLN A 391 11.31 22.78 -8.81
N GLY A 392 10.63 22.32 -9.87
CA GLY A 392 10.44 20.90 -10.15
C GLY A 392 9.30 20.25 -9.36
N ASN A 393 8.24 21.01 -9.02
CA ASN A 393 7.06 20.52 -8.30
C ASN A 393 7.32 19.98 -6.88
N THR A 394 8.23 20.60 -6.14
CA THR A 394 8.35 20.37 -4.71
C THR A 394 7.26 21.13 -3.94
N GLU A 395 6.55 20.44 -3.04
CA GLU A 395 5.51 21.03 -2.18
C GLU A 395 6.03 21.33 -0.77
N ASP A 396 7.35 21.43 -0.61
CA ASP A 396 8.00 21.63 0.68
C ASP A 396 7.76 23.06 1.22
N PRO A 397 7.02 23.21 2.32
CA PRO A 397 6.73 24.53 2.87
C PRO A 397 7.96 25.25 3.42
N ASP A 398 9.05 24.54 3.74
CA ASP A 398 10.29 25.16 4.20
C ASP A 398 11.00 25.88 3.04
N MET A 399 11.00 25.29 1.84
CA MET A 399 11.48 25.98 0.63
C MET A 399 10.64 27.22 0.31
N LEU A 400 9.32 27.12 0.49
CA LEU A 400 8.40 28.21 0.25
C LEU A 400 8.56 29.32 1.29
N ARG A 401 8.78 28.99 2.57
CA ARG A 401 9.19 29.97 3.60
C ARG A 401 10.45 30.70 3.18
N ASN A 402 11.53 29.97 2.88
CA ASN A 402 12.81 30.55 2.48
C ASN A 402 12.72 31.46 1.24
N ALA A 403 11.82 31.14 0.30
CA ALA A 403 11.64 31.92 -0.91
C ALA A 403 10.85 33.23 -0.68
N PHE A 404 9.87 33.21 0.21
CA PHE A 404 8.95 34.34 0.42
C PHE A 404 9.26 35.18 1.67
N GLU A 405 10.05 34.65 2.61
CA GLU A 405 10.44 35.35 3.82
C GLU A 405 11.27 36.61 3.50
N GLY A 406 10.88 37.74 4.10
CA GLY A 406 11.51 39.04 3.84
C GLY A 406 11.17 39.67 2.49
N LEU A 407 10.30 39.06 1.68
CA LEU A 407 9.75 39.71 0.48
C LEU A 407 8.68 40.73 0.88
N GLU A 408 8.81 41.93 0.32
CA GLU A 408 7.88 43.03 0.56
C GLU A 408 6.98 43.23 -0.66
N PRO A 409 5.66 43.14 -0.51
CA PRO A 409 4.70 43.54 -1.53
C PRO A 409 4.55 45.07 -1.59
N GLU A 410 4.02 45.60 -2.68
CA GLU A 410 3.69 47.03 -2.79
C GLU A 410 2.20 47.27 -2.47
N GLY A 411 1.90 48.24 -1.58
CA GLY A 411 0.54 48.78 -1.42
C GLY A 411 0.10 49.56 -2.68
N ILE A 412 -1.18 49.80 -2.99
CA ILE A 412 -2.17 50.64 -2.28
C ILE A 412 -3.60 50.45 -2.89
N ASN A 413 -4.66 50.40 -2.07
CA ASN A 413 -5.94 51.14 -2.27
C ASN A 413 -6.84 51.07 -1.02
N TYR A 414 -6.84 52.13 -0.20
CA TYR A 414 -7.99 52.42 0.65
C TYR A 414 -9.10 52.92 -0.26
N GLY A 415 -10.33 52.44 -0.06
CA GLY A 415 -11.50 52.68 -0.91
C GLY A 415 -11.97 54.13 -1.11
N ASP A 416 -11.15 55.14 -0.84
CA ASP A 416 -11.46 56.56 -1.04
C ASP A 416 -10.32 57.26 -1.80
N ASN A 417 -10.17 56.97 -3.09
CA ASN A 417 -9.83 57.93 -4.16
C ASN A 417 -9.53 57.15 -5.44
N ILE A 418 -10.54 57.07 -6.30
CA ILE A 418 -10.45 56.45 -7.62
C ILE A 418 -9.46 57.23 -8.49
N LYS A 419 -8.21 56.75 -8.61
CA LYS A 419 -7.40 56.93 -9.83
C LYS A 419 -7.70 55.74 -10.75
N THR A 420 -8.71 55.90 -11.60
CA THR A 420 -9.03 54.92 -12.66
C THR A 420 -7.97 55.01 -13.75
N MET A 421 -7.08 54.02 -13.85
CA MET A 421 -6.31 53.78 -15.07
C MET A 421 -7.18 52.94 -16.02
N TYR A 422 -7.54 53.52 -17.17
CA TYR A 422 -8.15 52.78 -18.28
C TYR A 422 -7.05 52.33 -19.24
N VAL A 423 -7.05 51.03 -19.59
CA VAL A 423 -6.24 50.49 -20.67
C VAL A 423 -7.16 50.33 -21.88
N ASP A 424 -6.96 51.16 -22.91
CA ASP A 424 -7.49 50.90 -24.25
C ASP A 424 -6.32 50.94 -25.25
N LYS A 425 -6.16 49.83 -25.98
CA LYS A 425 -5.25 49.63 -27.13
C LYS A 425 -3.88 50.32 -27.03
N GLY A 426 -3.05 49.84 -26.09
CA GLY A 426 -1.59 49.99 -26.17
C GLY A 426 -1.00 51.34 -25.75
N SER A 427 -1.68 52.12 -24.91
CA SER A 427 -1.09 53.31 -24.28
C SER A 427 -1.61 53.52 -22.86
N ILE A 428 -0.74 53.95 -21.94
CA ILE A 428 -1.07 54.28 -20.54
C ILE A 428 -1.39 55.78 -20.46
N TYR A 429 -2.51 56.13 -19.82
CA TYR A 429 -2.88 57.53 -19.54
C TYR A 429 -2.94 57.77 -18.03
N GLU A 430 -2.32 58.85 -17.56
CA GLU A 430 -2.61 59.45 -16.25
C GLU A 430 -3.65 60.56 -16.42
N SER A 431 -4.66 60.55 -15.55
CA SER A 431 -5.67 61.60 -15.47
C SER A 431 -5.66 62.18 -14.06
N GLU A 432 -5.08 63.37 -13.91
CA GLU A 432 -5.43 64.30 -12.84
C GLU A 432 -6.36 65.37 -13.41
N GLY A 433 -7.40 65.73 -12.65
CA GLY A 433 -8.47 66.68 -12.97
C GLY A 433 -8.40 67.45 -14.30
N SER A 434 -9.37 67.22 -15.18
CA SER A 434 -9.72 68.05 -16.35
C SER A 434 -8.61 68.45 -17.35
N THR A 435 -7.42 67.86 -17.33
CA THR A 435 -6.42 68.08 -18.39
C THR A 435 -5.71 66.78 -18.76
N GLN A 436 -5.97 66.25 -19.96
CA GLN A 436 -5.25 65.10 -20.52
C GLN A 436 -3.89 65.58 -21.07
N GLN A 437 -2.78 65.06 -20.54
CA GLN A 437 -1.46 65.18 -21.16
C GLN A 437 -1.02 63.84 -21.77
N ARG A 438 -0.55 63.90 -23.02
CA ARG A 438 -0.12 62.75 -23.82
C ARG A 438 1.40 62.60 -23.67
N LEU A 439 1.86 61.54 -23.01
CA LEU A 439 3.28 61.18 -22.98
C LEU A 439 3.63 60.39 -24.25
N PHE A 440 4.50 60.95 -25.09
CA PHE A 440 5.08 60.26 -26.24
C PHE A 440 6.33 59.50 -25.80
N ILE A 441 6.41 58.21 -26.15
CA ILE A 441 7.67 57.46 -26.13
C ILE A 441 8.24 57.53 -27.56
N SER A 442 9.42 58.15 -27.73
CA SER A 442 10.17 58.11 -28.98
C SER A 442 10.82 56.74 -29.17
N SER A 443 10.78 56.26 -30.42
CA SER A 443 11.26 54.97 -30.91
C SER A 443 12.72 54.66 -30.59
#